data_AF-A0A0F5J3D0-F1
#
_entry.id   AF-A0A0F5J3D0-F1
#
_cell.length_a   1.000
_cell.length_b   1.000
_cell.length_c   1.000
_cell.angle_alpha   90.00
_cell.angle_beta   90.00
_cell.angle_gamma   90.00
#
_symmetry.space_group_name_H-M   'P 1'
#
loop_
_entity.id
_entity.type
_entity.pdbx_description
1 polymer ?
#
loop_
_entity_poly.entity_id
_entity_poly.type
_entity_poly.pdbx_seq_one_letter_code
_entity_poly.pdbx_strand_id
1 'polypeptide(L)'
;MKRAFILLFFILGCLAIESKAQKIALKSNLLYDATTTMNLGVEFGLARKWTLDIPVNYNPWKPDNGRRLRHWGIQPEVRYWFCESFNRTFVGLHAHYADFNVGKLPGIFSENMQKNRYQGHLYGGGLSVGHSWILKKRWSIEASIGLGYARIEYEKYPCAECGSKLKDTGRNYFGPTKAALSIIYLIK
;
A
#
# COMPACT_ATOMS: atom_id res chain seq x y z
N MET A 1 -24.16 18.13 -20.47
CA MET A 1 -25.15 17.95 -19.38
C MET A 1 -24.85 16.76 -18.46
N LYS A 2 -24.49 15.57 -18.96
CA LYS A 2 -24.24 14.37 -18.11
C LYS A 2 -23.07 14.50 -17.13
N ARG A 3 -22.00 15.23 -17.47
CA ARG A 3 -20.81 15.43 -16.60
C ARG A 3 -21.07 16.38 -15.42
N ALA A 4 -21.96 17.35 -15.59
CA ALA A 4 -22.33 18.29 -14.53
C ALA A 4 -23.19 17.61 -13.45
N PHE A 5 -24.06 16.67 -13.83
CA PHE A 5 -24.83 15.87 -12.88
C PHE A 5 -23.95 14.96 -12.02
N ILE A 6 -22.88 14.38 -12.57
CA ILE A 6 -21.95 13.54 -11.80
C ILE A 6 -21.21 14.38 -10.74
N LEU A 7 -20.76 15.58 -11.11
CA LEU A 7 -20.14 16.52 -10.17
C LEU A 7 -21.13 16.99 -9.10
N LEU A 8 -22.39 17.24 -9.47
CA LEU A 8 -23.43 17.65 -8.54
C LEU A 8 -23.79 16.54 -7.55
N PHE A 9 -23.86 15.27 -7.98
CA PHE A 9 -24.04 14.12 -7.10
C PHE A 9 -22.83 13.90 -6.17
N PHE A 10 -21.62 14.15 -6.65
CA PHE A 10 -20.40 14.07 -5.83
C PHE A 10 -20.39 15.17 -4.74
N ILE A 11 -20.81 16.39 -5.10
CA ILE A 11 -20.92 17.52 -4.17
C ILE A 11 -22.07 17.33 -3.17
N LEU A 12 -23.22 16.80 -3.60
CA LEU A 12 -24.34 16.47 -2.69
C LEU A 12 -23.97 15.34 -1.72
N GLY A 13 -23.17 14.36 -2.15
CA GLY A 13 -22.65 13.30 -1.28
C GLY A 13 -21.71 13.81 -0.18
N CYS A 14 -20.99 14.91 -0.43
CA CYS A 14 -20.12 15.56 0.56
C CYS A 14 -20.88 16.39 1.62
N LEU A 15 -22.13 16.78 1.35
CA LEU A 15 -22.92 17.64 2.25
C LEU A 15 -23.64 16.87 3.37
N ALA A 16 -23.63 15.54 3.35
CA ALA A 16 -24.27 14.69 4.38
C ALA A 16 -23.28 14.17 5.44
N ILE A 17 -22.11 14.80 5.59
CA ILE A 17 -21.14 14.42 6.61
C ILE A 17 -21.54 15.10 7.92
N GLU A 18 -22.34 14.41 8.73
CA GLU A 18 -22.49 14.76 10.14
C GLU A 18 -21.10 14.91 10.77
N SER A 19 -20.71 16.12 11.14
CA SER A 19 -19.43 16.39 11.79
C SER A 19 -19.44 15.86 13.22
N LYS A 20 -19.10 14.59 13.39
CA LYS A 20 -18.56 14.06 14.64
C LYS A 20 -17.04 13.96 14.50
N ALA A 21 -16.33 14.41 15.53
CA ALA A 21 -14.87 14.41 15.64
C ALA A 21 -14.22 13.30 14.79
N GLN A 22 -13.58 13.71 13.68
CA GLN A 22 -13.03 12.78 12.72
C GLN A 22 -11.87 12.05 13.39
N LYS A 23 -12.07 10.78 13.71
CA LYS A 23 -11.02 9.94 14.31
C LYS A 23 -9.94 9.74 13.25
N ILE A 24 -8.73 10.22 13.52
CA ILE A 24 -7.56 10.03 12.66
C ILE A 24 -6.65 9.01 13.34
N ALA A 25 -6.12 8.06 12.60
CA ALA A 25 -5.14 7.10 13.08
C ALA A 25 -3.84 7.18 12.28
N LEU A 26 -2.71 7.09 12.98
CA LEU A 26 -1.40 6.88 12.37
C LEU A 26 -1.04 5.41 12.45
N LYS A 27 -0.38 4.90 11.41
CA LYS A 27 -0.07 3.48 11.28
C LYS A 27 1.35 3.27 10.78
N SER A 28 2.02 2.27 11.34
CA SER A 28 3.28 1.73 10.82
C SER A 28 3.18 0.21 10.75
N ASN A 29 3.50 -0.37 9.60
CA ASN A 29 3.51 -1.79 9.32
C ASN A 29 4.91 -2.38 9.56
N LEU A 30 4.99 -3.20 10.60
CA LEU A 30 6.19 -3.84 11.09
C LEU A 30 6.85 -4.78 10.05
N LEU A 31 6.07 -5.31 9.10
CA LEU A 31 6.61 -6.15 8.04
C LEU A 31 7.50 -5.33 7.08
N TYR A 32 7.14 -4.07 6.80
CA TYR A 32 7.98 -3.19 5.99
C TYR A 32 9.22 -2.74 6.76
N ASP A 33 9.07 -2.47 8.07
CA ASP A 33 10.19 -2.11 8.94
C ASP A 33 11.25 -3.23 8.97
N ALA A 34 10.82 -4.50 9.00
CA ALA A 34 11.72 -5.66 8.90
C ALA A 34 12.50 -5.72 7.58
N THR A 35 11.97 -5.13 6.50
CA THR A 35 12.65 -5.02 5.19
C THR A 35 13.42 -3.70 5.03
N THR A 36 13.61 -2.95 6.11
CA THR A 36 14.19 -1.58 6.12
C THR A 36 13.41 -0.57 5.28
N THR A 37 12.14 -0.85 4.96
CA THR A 37 11.30 0.04 4.15
C THR A 37 10.55 0.98 5.09
N MET A 38 10.81 2.28 4.95
CA MET A 38 10.07 3.28 5.71
C MET A 38 8.62 3.27 5.25
N ASN A 39 7.68 3.23 6.19
CA ASN A 39 6.27 3.18 5.85
C ASN A 39 5.47 3.97 6.89
N LEU A 40 4.44 4.67 6.41
CA LEU A 40 3.53 5.44 7.24
C LEU A 40 2.15 5.44 6.59
N GLY A 41 1.12 5.16 7.37
CA GLY A 41 -0.26 5.26 6.95
C GLY A 41 -1.05 6.22 7.80
N VAL A 42 -1.99 6.91 7.17
CA VAL A 42 -3.02 7.69 7.86
C VAL A 42 -4.37 7.08 7.53
N GLU A 43 -5.17 6.83 8.56
CA GLU A 43 -6.52 6.29 8.41
C GLU A 43 -7.56 7.23 9.00
N PHE A 44 -8.57 7.57 8.20
CA PHE A 44 -9.62 8.53 8.55
C PHE A 44 -10.94 7.81 8.80
N GLY A 45 -11.59 8.09 9.93
CA GLY A 45 -12.98 7.70 10.16
C GLY A 45 -13.92 8.52 9.28
N LEU A 46 -14.57 7.86 8.31
CA LEU A 46 -15.54 8.50 7.41
C LEU A 46 -16.96 8.43 7.97
N ALA A 47 -17.31 7.30 8.59
CA ALA A 47 -18.59 7.07 9.25
C ALA A 47 -18.41 6.07 10.41
N ARG A 48 -19.51 5.72 11.09
CA ARG A 48 -19.48 4.76 12.22
C ARG A 48 -18.81 3.42 11.90
N LYS A 49 -18.89 2.97 10.65
CA LYS A 49 -18.37 1.68 10.18
C LYS A 49 -17.45 1.80 8.97
N TRP A 50 -17.10 3.01 8.55
CA TRP A 50 -16.31 3.23 7.34
C TRP A 50 -15.06 4.03 7.66
N THR A 51 -13.92 3.56 7.16
CA THR A 51 -12.65 4.29 7.22
C THR A 51 -11.97 4.32 5.85
N LEU A 52 -11.09 5.30 5.66
CA LEU A 52 -10.20 5.41 4.51
C LEU A 52 -8.76 5.36 5.00
N ASP A 53 -8.03 4.31 4.64
CA ASP A 53 -6.63 4.06 4.97
C ASP A 53 -5.74 4.44 3.78
N ILE A 54 -4.71 5.24 4.02
CA ILE A 54 -3.78 5.70 2.98
C ILE A 54 -2.33 5.41 3.42
N PRO A 55 -1.87 4.16 3.32
CA PRO A 55 -0.48 3.78 3.55
C PRO A 55 0.42 4.21 2.40
N VAL A 56 1.55 4.81 2.74
CA VAL A 56 2.67 5.12 1.85
C VAL A 56 3.90 4.37 2.33
N ASN A 57 4.62 3.75 1.40
CA ASN A 57 5.92 3.12 1.64
C ASN A 57 6.99 3.79 0.78
N TYR A 58 8.18 3.91 1.34
CA TYR A 58 9.34 4.53 0.70
C TYR A 58 10.62 3.85 1.16
N ASN A 59 11.44 3.47 0.19
CA ASN A 59 12.76 2.90 0.43
C ASN A 59 13.77 3.62 -0.47
N PRO A 60 14.68 4.44 0.09
CA PRO A 60 15.69 5.16 -0.68
C PRO A 60 17.01 4.38 -0.85
N TRP A 61 17.16 3.17 -0.29
CA TRP A 61 18.47 2.59 -0.08
C TRP A 61 19.22 2.24 -1.38
N LYS A 62 20.45 2.74 -1.46
CA LYS A 62 21.46 2.40 -2.48
C LYS A 62 22.76 2.00 -1.77
N PRO A 63 22.87 0.75 -1.29
CA PRO A 63 24.09 0.30 -0.63
C PRO A 63 25.31 0.32 -1.59
N ASP A 64 26.50 0.60 -1.05
CA ASP A 64 27.74 0.79 -1.83
C ASP A 64 28.21 -0.45 -2.61
N ASN A 65 27.66 -1.63 -2.31
CA ASN A 65 27.89 -2.87 -3.06
C ASN A 65 27.17 -2.91 -4.43
N GLY A 66 26.60 -1.78 -4.88
CA GLY A 66 25.87 -1.67 -6.14
C GLY A 66 24.45 -2.19 -6.10
N ARG A 67 23.95 -2.64 -4.93
CA ARG A 67 22.53 -2.98 -4.74
C ARG A 67 21.65 -1.77 -4.96
N ARG A 68 20.49 -1.99 -5.57
CA ARG A 68 19.44 -0.98 -5.66
C ARG A 68 18.16 -1.59 -5.09
N LEU A 69 17.61 -0.96 -4.06
CA LEU A 69 16.33 -1.30 -3.45
C LEU A 69 15.44 -0.06 -3.38
N ARG A 70 15.46 0.76 -4.42
CA ARG A 70 14.69 2.00 -4.43
C ARG A 70 13.26 1.70 -4.85
N HIS A 71 12.30 1.97 -3.98
CA HIS A 71 10.90 1.87 -4.33
C HIS A 71 10.08 2.88 -3.53
N TRP A 72 8.94 3.26 -4.08
CA TRP A 72 7.91 3.98 -3.35
C TRP A 72 6.55 3.45 -3.80
N GLY A 73 5.58 3.51 -2.92
CA GLY A 73 4.25 3.04 -3.23
C GLY A 73 3.20 3.58 -2.30
N ILE A 74 1.96 3.51 -2.77
CA ILE A 74 0.77 3.93 -2.05
C ILE A 74 -0.32 2.87 -2.26
N GLN A 75 -1.08 2.56 -1.21
CA GLN A 75 -2.14 1.56 -1.28
C GLN A 75 -3.42 2.06 -0.60
N PRO A 76 -4.14 3.03 -1.19
CA PRO A 76 -5.36 3.54 -0.58
C PRO A 76 -6.43 2.45 -0.48
N GLU A 77 -7.11 2.38 0.66
CA GLU A 77 -8.09 1.34 0.97
C GLU A 77 -9.31 1.92 1.67
N VAL A 78 -10.48 1.68 1.10
CA VAL A 78 -11.75 1.94 1.77
C VAL A 78 -12.13 0.70 2.56
N ARG A 79 -12.41 0.86 3.85
CA ARG A 79 -12.64 -0.24 4.79
C ARG A 79 -14.02 -0.16 5.40
N TYR A 80 -14.69 -1.31 5.47
CA TYR A 80 -15.94 -1.51 6.19
C TYR A 80 -15.68 -2.35 7.45
N TRP A 81 -16.01 -1.79 8.61
CA TRP A 81 -15.88 -2.42 9.92
C TRP A 81 -17.19 -3.06 10.33
N PHE A 82 -17.14 -4.32 10.79
CA PHE A 82 -18.37 -5.02 11.18
C PHE A 82 -18.98 -4.45 12.47
N CYS A 83 -18.16 -3.89 13.36
CA CYS A 83 -18.57 -3.32 14.65
C CYS A 83 -18.62 -1.78 14.62
N GLU A 84 -17.50 -1.13 14.93
CA GLU A 84 -17.27 0.32 14.84
C GLU A 84 -15.91 0.54 14.17
N SER A 85 -15.74 1.68 13.50
CA SER A 85 -14.45 2.11 12.95
C SER A 85 -13.33 1.97 13.98
N PHE A 86 -12.21 1.38 13.55
CA PHE A 86 -11.03 1.07 14.38
C PHE A 86 -11.22 -0.05 15.43
N ASN A 87 -12.28 -0.87 15.32
CA ASN A 87 -12.58 -1.92 16.29
C ASN A 87 -12.93 -3.29 15.65
N ARG A 88 -12.14 -4.32 15.98
CA ARG A 88 -12.27 -5.72 15.54
C ARG A 88 -12.05 -5.93 14.03
N THR A 89 -12.92 -6.72 13.39
CA THR A 89 -12.76 -7.18 12.01
C THR A 89 -13.27 -6.14 11.02
N PHE A 90 -12.56 -6.00 9.91
CA PHE A 90 -12.96 -5.23 8.75
C PHE A 90 -12.70 -6.00 7.45
N VAL A 91 -13.37 -5.56 6.40
CA VAL A 91 -13.04 -5.90 5.00
C VAL A 91 -12.72 -4.61 4.26
N GLY A 92 -11.83 -4.68 3.28
CA GLY A 92 -11.40 -3.51 2.52
C GLY A 92 -11.37 -3.75 1.02
N LEU A 93 -11.53 -2.65 0.29
CA LEU A 93 -11.26 -2.56 -1.14
C LEU A 93 -10.09 -1.61 -1.32
N HIS A 94 -8.98 -2.11 -1.86
CA HIS A 94 -7.76 -1.34 -2.03
C HIS A 94 -7.37 -1.21 -3.50
N ALA A 95 -6.83 -0.05 -3.83
CA ALA A 95 -5.98 0.14 -5.01
C ALA A 95 -4.53 0.17 -4.56
N HIS A 96 -3.59 -0.13 -5.44
CA HIS A 96 -2.16 0.03 -5.15
C HIS A 96 -1.42 0.53 -6.37
N TYR A 97 -0.41 1.34 -6.12
CA TYR A 97 0.56 1.81 -7.11
C TYR A 97 1.95 1.79 -6.45
N ALA A 98 2.97 1.35 -7.17
CA ALA A 98 4.35 1.50 -6.73
C ALA A 98 5.32 1.62 -7.90
N ASP A 99 6.31 2.51 -7.79
CA ASP A 99 7.49 2.47 -8.64
C ASP A 99 8.58 1.68 -7.92
N PHE A 100 9.29 0.85 -8.66
CA PHE A 100 10.38 0.06 -8.12
C PHE A 100 11.60 0.09 -9.04
N ASN A 101 12.76 0.03 -8.40
CA ASN A 101 14.06 -0.02 -9.03
C ASN A 101 14.94 -0.96 -8.21
N VAL A 102 14.90 -2.22 -8.59
CA VAL A 102 15.49 -3.32 -7.83
C VAL A 102 16.54 -4.03 -8.68
N GLY A 103 17.73 -4.23 -8.12
CA GLY A 103 18.81 -4.95 -8.81
C GLY A 103 19.91 -5.39 -7.86
N LYS A 104 20.64 -6.44 -8.25
CA LYS A 104 21.71 -7.08 -7.46
C LYS A 104 21.26 -7.60 -6.09
N LEU A 105 20.01 -8.04 -5.95
CA LEU A 105 19.55 -8.67 -4.70
C LEU A 105 20.34 -9.97 -4.42
N PRO A 106 20.57 -10.34 -3.15
CA PRO A 106 21.26 -11.58 -2.82
C PRO A 106 20.53 -12.81 -3.38
N GLY A 107 21.27 -13.83 -3.81
CA GLY A 107 20.77 -14.98 -4.56
C GLY A 107 19.73 -15.84 -3.84
N ILE A 108 19.58 -15.63 -2.53
CA ILE A 108 18.52 -16.21 -1.70
C ILE A 108 17.12 -15.75 -2.18
N PHE A 109 17.01 -14.58 -2.82
CA PHE A 109 15.74 -14.07 -3.35
C PHE A 109 15.49 -14.45 -4.82
N SER A 110 16.52 -14.47 -5.68
CA SER A 110 16.46 -15.01 -7.06
C SER A 110 17.82 -14.87 -7.76
N GLU A 111 18.34 -15.94 -8.38
CA GLU A 111 19.54 -15.88 -9.25
C GLU A 111 19.38 -14.89 -10.43
N ASN A 112 18.15 -14.65 -10.88
CA ASN A 112 17.86 -13.76 -12.00
C ASN A 112 17.83 -12.27 -11.58
N MET A 113 17.54 -11.97 -10.30
CA MET A 113 17.65 -10.61 -9.70
C MET A 113 19.08 -10.27 -9.24
N GLN A 114 19.97 -11.26 -9.11
CA GLN A 114 21.40 -11.01 -8.94
C GLN A 114 22.04 -10.39 -10.19
N LYS A 115 21.68 -10.92 -11.38
CA LYS A 115 22.34 -10.59 -12.65
C LYS A 115 21.68 -9.46 -13.45
N ASN A 116 20.48 -9.04 -13.07
CA ASN A 116 19.70 -8.05 -13.81
C ASN A 116 19.09 -7.00 -12.89
N ARG A 117 18.92 -5.79 -13.44
CA ARG A 117 18.20 -4.70 -12.80
C ARG A 117 16.82 -4.57 -13.44
N TYR A 118 15.81 -4.42 -12.60
CA TYR A 118 14.42 -4.23 -13.00
C TYR A 118 13.98 -2.86 -12.51
N GLN A 119 13.52 -2.05 -13.45
CA GLN A 119 12.93 -0.75 -13.15
C GLN A 119 11.57 -0.70 -13.81
N GLY A 120 10.57 -0.26 -13.06
CA GLY A 120 9.19 -0.30 -13.54
C GLY A 120 8.22 0.26 -12.53
N HIS A 121 6.95 0.12 -12.87
CA HIS A 121 5.85 0.46 -12.00
C HIS A 121 4.85 -0.69 -11.98
N LEU A 122 4.11 -0.78 -10.89
CA LEU A 122 3.00 -1.70 -10.73
C LEU A 122 1.78 -0.93 -10.29
N TYR A 123 0.63 -1.36 -10.77
CA TYR A 123 -0.65 -0.83 -10.35
C TYR A 123 -1.74 -1.89 -10.40
N GLY A 124 -2.75 -1.72 -9.55
CA GLY A 124 -3.83 -2.68 -9.48
C GLY A 124 -4.73 -2.44 -8.30
N GLY A 125 -5.46 -3.49 -7.93
CA GLY A 125 -6.40 -3.44 -6.82
C GLY A 125 -6.78 -4.82 -6.34
N GLY A 126 -7.41 -4.87 -5.17
CA GLY A 126 -7.77 -6.09 -4.51
C GLY A 126 -8.73 -5.89 -3.36
N LEU A 127 -9.03 -6.99 -2.70
CA LEU A 127 -9.82 -7.02 -1.48
C LEU A 127 -8.93 -7.45 -0.32
N SER A 128 -9.23 -6.92 0.86
CA SER A 128 -8.53 -7.22 2.10
C SER A 128 -9.51 -7.69 3.17
N VAL A 129 -8.99 -8.47 4.11
CA VAL A 129 -9.64 -8.76 5.38
C VAL A 129 -8.61 -8.54 6.48
N GLY A 130 -9.05 -7.93 7.57
CA GLY A 130 -8.17 -7.65 8.70
C GLY A 130 -8.90 -7.64 10.02
N HIS A 131 -8.11 -7.66 11.09
CA HIS A 131 -8.58 -7.62 12.46
C HIS A 131 -7.70 -6.69 13.28
N SER A 132 -8.32 -5.82 14.09
CA SER A 132 -7.66 -4.88 14.98
C SER A 132 -7.92 -5.23 16.45
N TRP A 133 -6.85 -5.32 17.23
CA TRP A 133 -6.86 -5.52 18.67
C TRP A 133 -6.48 -4.23 19.39
N ILE A 134 -7.35 -3.76 20.27
CA ILE A 134 -7.09 -2.59 21.11
C ILE A 134 -6.18 -3.02 22.27
N LEU A 135 -4.97 -2.45 22.34
CA LEU A 135 -4.03 -2.72 23.43
C LEU A 135 -4.23 -1.75 24.60
N LYS A 136 -4.30 -0.46 24.30
CA LYS A 136 -4.47 0.64 25.26
C LYS A 136 -5.39 1.69 24.65
N LYS A 137 -5.78 2.69 25.44
CA LYS A 137 -6.72 3.75 25.07
C LYS A 137 -6.52 4.40 23.69
N ARG A 138 -5.27 4.45 23.19
CA ARG A 138 -4.95 5.01 21.86
C ARG A 138 -4.10 4.08 20.98
N TRP A 139 -3.73 2.90 21.48
CA TRP A 139 -2.83 1.99 20.79
C TRP A 139 -3.55 0.71 20.42
N SER A 140 -3.43 0.31 19.16
CA SER A 140 -3.96 -0.94 18.64
C SER A 140 -2.91 -1.65 17.78
N ILE A 141 -3.06 -2.96 17.64
CA ILE A 141 -2.35 -3.76 16.64
C ILE A 141 -3.37 -4.24 15.61
N GLU A 142 -3.00 -4.23 14.34
CA GLU A 142 -3.83 -4.72 13.24
C GLU A 142 -3.07 -5.77 12.44
N ALA A 143 -3.73 -6.89 12.15
CA ALA A 143 -3.28 -7.84 11.13
C ALA A 143 -4.22 -7.76 9.93
N SER A 144 -3.69 -7.71 8.72
CA SER A 144 -4.48 -7.78 7.50
C SER A 144 -3.77 -8.52 6.39
N ILE A 145 -4.56 -9.19 5.56
CA ILE A 145 -4.12 -9.85 4.34
C ILE A 145 -5.07 -9.47 3.20
N GLY A 146 -4.57 -9.43 1.98
CA GLY A 146 -5.39 -9.11 0.83
C GLY A 146 -4.93 -9.81 -0.45
N LEU A 147 -5.92 -10.13 -1.27
CA LEU A 147 -5.76 -10.77 -2.57
C LEU A 147 -6.23 -9.81 -3.65
N GLY A 148 -5.52 -9.79 -4.78
CA GLY A 148 -5.87 -8.88 -5.85
C GLY A 148 -5.10 -9.13 -7.13
N TYR A 149 -5.32 -8.21 -8.06
CA TYR A 149 -4.66 -8.14 -9.34
C TYR A 149 -3.66 -7.00 -9.35
N ALA A 150 -2.49 -7.24 -9.94
CA ALA A 150 -1.48 -6.23 -10.22
C ALA A 150 -1.00 -6.35 -11.67
N ARG A 151 -1.00 -5.25 -12.40
CA ARG A 151 -0.28 -5.10 -13.66
C ARG A 151 1.11 -4.58 -13.34
N ILE A 152 2.13 -5.32 -13.74
CA ILE A 152 3.54 -4.98 -13.50
C ILE A 152 4.17 -4.70 -14.85
N GLU A 153 4.62 -3.47 -15.05
CA GLU A 153 5.31 -3.04 -16.28
C GLU A 153 6.75 -2.72 -15.91
N TYR A 154 7.68 -3.49 -16.47
CA TYR A 154 9.08 -3.36 -16.13
C TYR A 154 9.98 -3.43 -17.35
N GLU A 155 11.06 -2.68 -17.23
CA GLU A 155 12.19 -2.70 -18.13
C GLU A 155 13.32 -3.48 -17.49
N LYS A 156 13.89 -4.40 -18.26
CA LYS A 156 15.06 -5.19 -17.86
C LYS A 156 16.33 -4.52 -18.35
N TYR A 157 17.28 -4.26 -17.44
CA TYR A 157 18.60 -3.73 -17.74
C TYR A 157 19.68 -4.76 -17.38
N PRO A 158 20.78 -4.86 -18.16
CA PRO A 158 21.94 -5.66 -17.77
C PRO A 158 22.60 -5.06 -16.52
N CYS A 159 23.31 -5.88 -15.74
CA CYS A 159 24.12 -5.41 -14.60
C CYS A 159 25.38 -4.64 -15.07
N ALA A 160 25.20 -3.48 -15.69
CA ALA A 160 26.25 -2.52 -16.04
C ALA A 160 25.84 -1.12 -15.54
N GLU A 161 26.80 -0.25 -15.20
CA GLU A 161 26.52 1.12 -14.74
C GLU A 161 25.74 1.95 -15.77
N CYS A 162 25.99 1.67 -17.06
CA CYS A 162 25.18 2.07 -18.21
C CYS A 162 24.93 0.82 -19.07
N GLY A 163 23.66 0.46 -19.27
CA GLY A 163 23.27 -0.69 -20.10
C GLY A 163 22.03 -0.36 -20.92
N SER A 164 22.00 -0.83 -22.17
CA SER A 164 20.86 -0.68 -23.07
C SER A 164 19.68 -1.57 -22.63
N LYS A 165 18.45 -1.06 -22.81
CA LYS A 165 17.19 -1.76 -22.48
C LYS A 165 17.17 -3.15 -23.14
N LEU A 166 17.11 -4.22 -22.34
CA LEU A 166 17.14 -5.60 -22.83
C LEU A 166 15.75 -6.11 -23.24
N LYS A 167 14.70 -5.69 -22.54
CA LYS A 167 13.32 -6.12 -22.81
C LYS A 167 12.31 -5.19 -22.16
N ASP A 168 11.23 -4.91 -22.88
CA ASP A 168 9.98 -4.35 -22.35
C ASP A 168 9.02 -5.51 -22.09
N THR A 169 8.50 -5.67 -20.87
CA THR A 169 7.59 -6.78 -20.56
C THR A 169 6.58 -6.36 -19.50
N GLY A 170 5.30 -6.35 -19.89
CA GLY A 170 4.18 -6.30 -18.96
C GLY A 170 3.79 -7.70 -18.49
N ARG A 171 3.59 -7.89 -17.19
CA ARG A 171 3.03 -9.13 -16.63
C ARG A 171 1.81 -8.82 -15.78
N ASN A 172 0.83 -9.70 -15.89
CA ASN A 172 -0.33 -9.71 -15.02
C ASN A 172 -0.03 -10.65 -13.85
N TYR A 173 -0.24 -10.17 -12.63
CA TYR A 173 -0.09 -10.93 -11.40
C TYR A 173 -1.44 -11.00 -10.69
N PHE A 174 -1.81 -12.19 -10.25
CA PHE A 174 -2.96 -12.40 -9.38
C PHE A 174 -2.50 -13.19 -8.16
N GLY A 175 -2.78 -12.69 -6.97
CA GLY A 175 -2.31 -13.32 -5.75
C GLY A 175 -2.32 -12.37 -4.54
N PRO A 176 -1.51 -12.66 -3.51
CA PRO A 176 -1.31 -11.77 -2.37
C PRO A 176 -0.84 -10.39 -2.80
N THR A 177 -1.69 -9.37 -2.60
CA THR A 177 -1.38 -7.96 -2.90
C THR A 177 -1.29 -7.11 -1.63
N LYS A 178 -1.60 -7.67 -0.47
CA LYS A 178 -1.46 -7.02 0.83
C LYS A 178 -1.12 -8.02 1.92
N ALA A 179 -0.17 -7.65 2.78
CA ALA A 179 0.11 -8.29 4.04
C ALA A 179 0.60 -7.21 5.01
N ALA A 180 -0.04 -7.08 6.17
CA ALA A 180 0.35 -6.08 7.15
C ALA A 180 0.19 -6.59 8.58
N LEU A 181 1.19 -6.28 9.40
CA LEU A 181 1.12 -6.30 10.86
C LEU A 181 1.45 -4.88 11.33
N SER A 182 0.42 -4.10 11.64
CA SER A 182 0.56 -2.67 11.90
C SER A 182 0.36 -2.31 13.36
N ILE A 183 1.18 -1.40 13.86
CA ILE A 183 0.91 -0.66 15.10
C ILE A 183 0.13 0.60 14.71
N ILE A 184 -0.93 0.88 15.45
CA ILE A 184 -1.86 1.98 15.20
C ILE A 184 -1.90 2.89 16.42
N TYR A 185 -1.83 4.21 16.17
CA TYR A 185 -2.03 5.26 17.17
C TYR A 185 -3.21 6.16 16.79
N LEU A 186 -4.23 6.26 17.65
CA LEU A 186 -5.39 7.13 17.45
C LEU A 186 -5.08 8.58 17.90
N ILE A 187 -5.15 9.51 16.96
CA ILE A 187 -5.12 10.95 17.18
C ILE A 187 -6.52 11.42 17.58
N LYS A 188 -6.58 12.28 18.60
CA LYS A 188 -7.82 12.89 19.10
C LYS A 188 -8.08 14.21 18.41
#